data_AF-A0A2G2V6Q2-F1
#
_entry.id   AF-A0A2G2V6Q2-F1
#
_cell.length_a   1.000
_cell.length_b   1.000
_cell.length_c   1.000
_cell.angle_alpha   90.00
_cell.angle_beta   90.00
_cell.angle_gamma   90.00
#
_symmetry.space_group_name_H-M   'P 1'
#
loop_
_entity.id
_entity.type
_entity.pdbx_description
1 polymer ?
#
loop_
_entity_poly.entity_id
_entity_poly.type
_entity_poly.pdbx_seq_one_letter_code
_entity_poly.pdbx_strand_id
1 'polypeptide(L)'
;MRFESSMLTTVNSSLLILLLQICMNHILYVLKIPAERASGFIALGEIAGDLDGELTNYFPKITSHLRDVIASNRGWPLLEALSCVGNIPKSMGPTMEPHVHGLLDSMFSSGLSLTLVEALEQITKSIPPLLPTIQNQLLKCISAILSRSHHSMPRQSASVSRGHITTVTPQVPELSCSALVQLALRTLAHFNFKGHDLLVFARESVVVYLEDEDGATRKDVALCCCKLVENSFSVISSTQFSLSRINCASGKRRRRLVEEV
;
A
#
# COMPACT_ATOMS: atom_id res chain seq x y z
N MET A 1 37.58 -15.89 -31.73
CA MET A 1 36.62 -14.78 -31.50
C MET A 1 35.43 -15.13 -30.60
N ARG A 2 34.90 -16.37 -30.54
CA ARG A 2 33.83 -16.70 -29.55
C ARG A 2 34.32 -16.81 -28.09
N PHE A 3 35.60 -17.14 -27.86
CA PHE A 3 36.18 -17.24 -26.53
C PHE A 3 36.43 -15.88 -25.85
N GLU A 4 36.88 -14.86 -26.60
CA GLU A 4 37.10 -13.51 -26.03
C GLU A 4 35.79 -12.80 -25.67
N SER A 5 34.72 -12.99 -26.45
CA SER A 5 33.40 -12.45 -26.12
C SER A 5 32.84 -13.09 -24.84
N SER A 6 32.96 -14.43 -24.69
CA SER A 6 32.56 -15.13 -23.46
C SER A 6 33.40 -14.70 -22.25
N MET A 7 34.71 -14.48 -22.43
CA MET A 7 35.59 -14.11 -21.32
C MET A 7 35.39 -12.64 -20.91
N LEU A 8 35.16 -11.71 -21.85
CA LEU A 8 34.76 -10.34 -21.53
C LEU A 8 33.40 -10.29 -20.82
N THR A 9 32.41 -11.08 -21.24
CA THR A 9 31.13 -11.15 -20.51
C THR A 9 31.32 -11.72 -19.11
N THR A 10 32.12 -12.77 -18.93
CA THR A 10 32.37 -13.36 -17.60
C THR A 10 33.18 -12.44 -16.68
N VAL A 11 34.15 -11.69 -17.21
CA VAL A 11 34.93 -10.71 -16.43
C VAL A 11 34.09 -9.49 -16.08
N ASN A 12 33.24 -9.01 -16.99
CA ASN A 12 32.27 -7.94 -16.70
C ASN A 12 31.23 -8.38 -15.66
N SER A 13 30.72 -9.61 -15.75
CA SER A 13 29.83 -10.18 -14.72
C SER A 13 30.53 -10.34 -13.37
N SER A 14 31.81 -10.77 -13.34
CA SER A 14 32.57 -10.93 -12.10
C SER A 14 32.87 -9.59 -11.43
N LEU A 15 33.21 -8.56 -12.22
CA LEU A 15 33.44 -7.20 -11.74
C LEU A 15 32.13 -6.58 -11.20
N LEU A 16 31.01 -6.82 -11.89
CA LEU A 16 29.69 -6.35 -11.46
C LEU A 16 29.28 -7.00 -10.13
N ILE A 17 29.46 -8.32 -9.98
CA ILE A 17 29.17 -9.03 -8.72
C ILE A 17 30.05 -8.49 -7.57
N LEU A 18 31.34 -8.25 -7.84
CA LEU A 18 32.25 -7.69 -6.83
C LEU A 18 31.85 -6.27 -6.44
N LEU A 19 31.54 -5.41 -7.41
CA LEU A 19 31.09 -4.05 -7.18
C LEU A 19 29.80 -4.04 -6.38
N LEU A 20 28.83 -4.87 -6.76
CA LEU A 20 27.58 -5.05 -6.05
C LEU A 20 27.83 -5.46 -4.60
N GLN A 21 28.71 -6.43 -4.36
CA GLN A 21 29.04 -6.87 -3.02
C GLN A 21 29.67 -5.76 -2.16
N ILE A 22 30.55 -4.94 -2.74
CA ILE A 22 31.14 -3.76 -2.06
C ILE A 22 30.05 -2.73 -1.74
N CYS A 23 29.21 -2.38 -2.73
CA CYS A 23 28.10 -1.45 -2.56
C CYS A 23 27.13 -1.91 -1.49
N MET A 24 26.72 -3.19 -1.52
CA MET A 24 25.81 -3.76 -0.53
C MET A 24 26.39 -3.78 0.86
N ASN A 25 27.67 -4.12 1.03
CA ASN A 25 28.33 -4.05 2.34
C ASN A 25 28.38 -2.62 2.87
N HIS A 26 28.67 -1.65 2.01
CA HIS A 26 28.65 -0.24 2.37
C HIS A 26 27.24 0.22 2.78
N ILE A 27 26.20 -0.10 2.00
CA ILE A 27 24.82 0.26 2.32
C ILE A 27 24.38 -0.38 3.64
N LEU A 28 24.65 -1.67 3.83
CA LEU A 28 24.32 -2.36 5.10
C LEU A 28 25.06 -1.75 6.30
N TYR A 29 26.26 -1.18 6.10
CA TYR A 29 26.96 -0.42 7.12
C TYR A 29 26.27 0.93 7.40
N VAL A 30 25.96 1.70 6.35
CA VAL A 30 25.23 2.99 6.45
C VAL A 30 23.87 2.83 7.14
N LEU A 31 23.13 1.74 6.88
CA LEU A 31 21.85 1.47 7.54
C LEU A 31 21.96 1.33 9.06
N LYS A 32 23.14 0.98 9.59
CA LYS A 32 23.37 0.91 11.04
C LYS A 32 23.56 2.29 11.66
N ILE A 33 24.03 3.27 10.89
CA ILE A 33 24.31 4.64 11.35
C ILE A 33 23.00 5.44 11.36
N PRO A 34 22.45 5.84 12.53
CA PRO A 34 21.14 6.49 12.60
C PRO A 34 21.05 7.80 11.78
N ALA A 35 22.14 8.56 11.70
CA ALA A 35 22.19 9.83 10.99
C ALA A 35 22.10 9.69 9.45
N GLU A 36 22.58 8.58 8.90
CA GLU A 36 22.68 8.36 7.44
C GLU A 36 21.70 7.30 6.92
N ARG A 37 21.02 6.60 7.84
CA ARG A 37 20.10 5.51 7.54
C ARG A 37 19.02 5.88 6.53
N ALA A 38 18.49 7.11 6.59
CA ALA A 38 17.49 7.60 5.63
C ALA A 38 18.03 7.57 4.19
N SER A 39 19.19 8.17 3.96
CA SER A 39 19.87 8.14 2.66
C SER A 39 20.23 6.72 2.24
N GLY A 40 20.60 5.86 3.19
CA GLY A 40 20.85 4.44 2.94
C GLY A 40 19.65 3.68 2.39
N PHE A 41 18.43 3.92 2.93
CA PHE A 41 17.21 3.28 2.42
C PHE A 41 16.77 3.81 1.06
N ILE A 42 16.96 5.09 0.79
CA ILE A 42 16.70 5.67 -0.54
C ILE A 42 17.59 5.00 -1.58
N ALA A 43 18.90 5.01 -1.35
CA ALA A 43 19.88 4.39 -2.26
C ALA A 43 19.59 2.89 -2.45
N LEU A 44 19.17 2.19 -1.39
CA LEU A 44 18.80 0.78 -1.48
C LEU A 44 17.57 0.56 -2.37
N GLY A 45 16.57 1.43 -2.28
CA GLY A 45 15.37 1.36 -3.13
C GLY A 45 15.69 1.60 -4.60
N GLU A 46 16.59 2.54 -4.90
CA GLU A 46 17.08 2.82 -6.26
C GLU A 46 17.88 1.64 -6.83
N ILE A 47 18.81 1.09 -6.04
CA ILE A 47 19.61 -0.08 -6.43
C ILE A 47 18.75 -1.32 -6.65
N ALA A 48 17.74 -1.54 -5.80
CA ALA A 48 16.76 -2.60 -6.04
C ALA A 48 15.97 -2.37 -7.33
N GLY A 49 15.76 -1.10 -7.70
CA GLY A 49 15.20 -0.64 -8.95
C GLY A 49 15.93 -1.17 -10.18
N ASP A 50 17.26 -1.04 -10.15
CA ASP A 50 18.14 -1.27 -11.30
C ASP A 50 18.68 -2.71 -11.42
N LEU A 51 18.65 -3.47 -10.33
CA LEU A 51 19.19 -4.83 -10.27
C LEU A 51 18.07 -5.87 -10.26
N ASP A 52 17.75 -6.42 -11.44
CA ASP A 52 16.68 -7.41 -11.70
C ASP A 52 16.88 -8.76 -10.95
N GLY A 53 16.80 -8.74 -9.62
CA GLY A 53 16.82 -9.94 -8.77
C GLY A 53 18.18 -10.32 -8.16
N GLU A 54 19.29 -9.65 -8.53
CA GLU A 54 20.62 -9.90 -7.94
C GLU A 54 20.67 -9.59 -6.43
N LEU A 55 19.74 -8.74 -5.96
CA LEU A 55 19.58 -8.36 -4.55
C LEU A 55 18.95 -9.45 -3.68
N THR A 56 18.38 -10.51 -4.26
CA THR A 56 17.59 -11.54 -3.55
C THR A 56 18.35 -12.16 -2.37
N ASN A 57 19.65 -12.39 -2.51
CA ASN A 57 20.49 -13.02 -1.46
C ASN A 57 20.75 -12.09 -0.27
N TYR A 58 20.68 -10.78 -0.45
CA TYR A 58 20.90 -9.79 0.60
C TYR A 58 19.59 -9.42 1.33
N PHE A 59 18.45 -9.73 0.73
CA PHE A 59 17.15 -9.30 1.23
C PHE A 59 16.78 -9.78 2.64
N PRO A 60 17.14 -11.01 3.08
CA PRO A 60 16.93 -11.40 4.47
C PRO A 60 17.62 -10.47 5.48
N LYS A 61 18.82 -9.96 5.16
CA LYS A 61 19.55 -9.00 6.01
C LYS A 61 18.90 -7.61 5.95
N ILE A 62 18.52 -7.17 4.76
CA ILE A 62 17.84 -5.89 4.54
C ILE A 62 16.49 -5.85 5.29
N THR A 63 15.68 -6.90 5.15
CA THR A 63 14.36 -7.01 5.80
C THR A 63 14.46 -7.07 7.30
N SER A 64 15.52 -7.65 7.86
CA SER A 64 15.82 -7.53 9.30
C SER A 64 16.02 -6.06 9.70
N HIS A 65 16.87 -5.33 8.97
CA HIS A 65 17.10 -3.91 9.24
C HIS A 65 15.85 -3.05 9.04
N LEU A 66 15.05 -3.31 8.00
CA LEU A 66 13.77 -2.64 7.78
C LEU A 66 12.82 -2.90 8.94
N ARG A 67 12.68 -4.16 9.38
CA ARG A 67 11.83 -4.53 10.50
C ARG A 67 12.24 -3.80 11.79
N ASP A 68 13.54 -3.75 12.08
CA ASP A 68 14.05 -3.07 13.27
C ASP A 68 13.75 -1.56 13.24
N VAL A 69 13.81 -0.94 12.06
CA VAL A 69 13.56 0.50 11.88
C VAL A 69 12.07 0.82 11.92
N ILE A 70 11.24 -0.03 11.31
CA ILE A 70 9.78 0.14 11.27
C ILE A 70 9.15 -0.18 12.62
N ALA A 71 9.61 -1.24 13.30
CA ALA A 71 9.11 -1.66 14.62
C ALA A 71 9.73 -0.89 15.79
N SER A 72 10.64 0.06 15.53
CA SER A 72 11.28 0.83 16.60
C SER A 72 10.26 1.75 17.28
N ASN A 73 9.76 1.34 18.44
CA ASN A 73 8.77 2.08 19.25
C ASN A 73 9.24 3.46 19.77
N ARG A 74 10.45 3.92 19.42
CA ARG A 74 11.01 5.21 19.86
C ARG A 74 10.72 6.37 18.90
N GLY A 75 10.05 6.12 17.79
CA GLY A 75 9.64 7.13 16.83
C GLY A 75 8.68 6.55 15.79
N TRP A 76 8.07 7.43 15.01
CA TRP A 76 7.36 7.04 13.79
C TRP A 76 8.32 6.29 12.86
N PRO A 77 7.82 5.33 12.05
CA PRO A 77 8.63 4.64 11.08
C PRO A 77 9.27 5.68 10.16
N LEU A 78 10.54 5.45 9.84
CA LEU A 78 11.27 6.27 8.88
C LEU A 78 10.56 6.18 7.52
N LEU A 79 10.12 7.32 6.97
CA LEU A 79 9.33 7.36 5.73
C LEU A 79 10.11 6.75 4.56
N GLU A 80 11.42 6.96 4.54
CA GLU A 80 12.37 6.39 3.59
C GLU A 80 12.40 4.86 3.67
N ALA A 81 12.26 4.29 4.86
CA ALA A 81 12.18 2.83 5.02
C ALA A 81 10.88 2.28 4.44
N LEU A 82 9.74 2.94 4.68
CA LEU A 82 8.45 2.55 4.09
C LEU A 82 8.46 2.66 2.56
N SER A 83 8.99 3.75 2.03
CA SER A 83 9.16 3.95 0.59
C SER A 83 10.05 2.87 -0.03
N CYS A 84 11.14 2.51 0.65
CA CYS A 84 12.02 1.42 0.25
C CYS A 84 11.27 0.08 0.16
N VAL A 85 10.41 -0.26 1.14
CA VAL A 85 9.58 -1.48 1.09
C VAL A 85 8.63 -1.48 -0.12
N GLY A 86 8.09 -0.31 -0.50
CA GLY A 86 7.23 -0.17 -1.68
C GLY A 86 7.98 -0.34 -3.01
N ASN A 87 9.22 0.15 -3.09
CA ASN A 87 10.01 0.16 -4.31
C ASN A 87 10.67 -1.19 -4.62
N ILE A 88 11.09 -1.95 -3.60
CA ILE A 88 11.81 -3.23 -3.83
C ILE A 88 10.97 -4.26 -4.62
N PRO A 89 9.69 -4.50 -4.28
CA PRO A 89 8.82 -5.39 -5.05
C PRO A 89 8.58 -4.94 -6.48
N LYS A 90 8.72 -3.64 -6.77
CA LYS A 90 8.52 -3.08 -8.12
C LYS A 90 9.42 -3.73 -9.16
N SER A 91 10.66 -4.01 -8.79
CA SER A 91 11.65 -4.62 -9.69
C SER A 91 11.77 -6.13 -9.50
N MET A 92 11.61 -6.62 -8.27
CA MET A 92 11.85 -8.04 -7.95
C MET A 92 10.59 -8.91 -8.00
N GLY A 93 9.41 -8.29 -8.07
CA GLY A 93 8.12 -8.97 -8.25
C GLY A 93 7.77 -9.97 -7.14
N PRO A 94 7.08 -11.08 -7.47
CA PRO A 94 6.49 -11.99 -6.48
C PRO A 94 7.52 -12.79 -5.67
N THR A 95 8.78 -12.84 -6.09
CA THR A 95 9.87 -13.50 -5.33
C THR A 95 10.04 -12.87 -3.94
N MET A 96 9.67 -11.61 -3.77
CA MET A 96 9.77 -10.88 -2.50
C MET A 96 8.58 -11.08 -1.57
N GLU A 97 7.54 -11.80 -1.99
CA GLU A 97 6.29 -12.00 -1.24
C GLU A 97 6.49 -12.38 0.24
N PRO A 98 7.22 -13.45 0.61
CA PRO A 98 7.29 -13.90 2.00
C PRO A 98 8.00 -12.88 2.90
N HIS A 99 8.94 -12.15 2.33
CA HIS A 99 9.71 -11.14 3.03
C HIS A 99 8.90 -9.86 3.25
N VAL A 100 8.16 -9.41 2.24
CA VAL A 100 7.26 -8.26 2.35
C VAL A 100 6.09 -8.57 3.27
N HIS A 101 5.52 -9.77 3.16
CA HIS A 101 4.46 -10.24 4.05
C HIS A 101 4.89 -10.13 5.52
N GLY A 102 6.13 -10.55 5.84
CA GLY A 102 6.68 -10.45 7.20
C GLY A 102 6.93 -9.03 7.71
N LEU A 103 6.83 -8.00 6.87
CA LEU A 103 6.96 -6.59 7.24
C LEU A 103 5.61 -5.89 7.41
N LEU A 104 4.53 -6.41 6.82
CA LEU A 104 3.21 -5.77 6.81
C LEU A 104 2.74 -5.44 8.24
N ASP A 105 2.86 -6.38 9.17
CA ASP A 105 2.40 -6.16 10.55
C ASP A 105 3.16 -5.00 11.24
N SER A 106 4.47 -4.89 10.99
CA SER A 106 5.27 -3.77 11.49
C SER A 106 4.86 -2.45 10.82
N MET A 107 4.59 -2.47 9.51
CA MET A 107 4.14 -1.30 8.75
C MET A 107 2.76 -0.80 9.18
N PHE A 108 1.85 -1.68 9.55
CA PHE A 108 0.53 -1.29 10.06
C PHE A 108 0.57 -0.87 11.54
N SER A 109 1.52 -1.39 12.33
CA SER A 109 1.69 -1.03 13.75
C SER A 109 2.00 0.45 13.96
N SER A 110 2.63 1.10 12.98
CA SER A 110 2.90 2.54 13.01
C SER A 110 1.69 3.44 12.71
N GLY A 111 0.56 2.85 12.31
CA GLY A 111 -0.62 3.61 11.91
C GLY A 111 -0.61 4.08 10.45
N LEU A 112 -1.73 4.67 10.03
CA LEU A 112 -1.96 5.08 8.65
C LEU A 112 -1.19 6.38 8.32
N SER A 113 -0.39 6.34 7.26
CA SER A 113 0.32 7.51 6.71
C SER A 113 0.23 7.51 5.18
N LEU A 114 0.43 8.66 4.54
CA LEU A 114 0.41 8.76 3.07
C LEU A 114 1.46 7.85 2.43
N THR A 115 2.69 7.87 2.96
CA THR A 115 3.80 7.03 2.48
C THR A 115 3.51 5.54 2.63
N LEU A 116 2.83 5.14 3.71
CA LEU A 116 2.38 3.75 3.88
C LEU A 116 1.39 3.37 2.78
N VAL A 117 0.39 4.20 2.50
CA VAL A 117 -0.62 3.92 1.47
C VAL A 117 0.02 3.82 0.08
N GLU A 118 0.92 4.73 -0.26
CA GLU A 118 1.68 4.72 -1.51
C GLU A 118 2.52 3.44 -1.63
N ALA A 119 3.23 3.04 -0.57
CA ALA A 119 4.02 1.82 -0.57
C ALA A 119 3.14 0.56 -0.75
N LEU A 120 2.01 0.48 -0.04
CA LEU A 120 1.05 -0.62 -0.17
C LEU A 120 0.45 -0.70 -1.58
N GLU A 121 0.20 0.45 -2.22
CA GLU A 121 -0.28 0.49 -3.60
C GLU A 121 0.77 -0.09 -4.57
N GLN A 122 2.05 0.24 -4.39
CA GLN A 122 3.12 -0.36 -5.19
C GLN A 122 3.25 -1.87 -4.93
N ILE A 123 3.22 -2.29 -3.67
CA ILE A 123 3.29 -3.71 -3.28
C ILE A 123 2.16 -4.51 -3.93
N THR A 124 0.93 -4.01 -3.91
CA THR A 124 -0.22 -4.73 -4.49
C THR A 124 -0.21 -4.78 -6.01
N LYS A 125 0.38 -3.78 -6.68
CA LYS A 125 0.62 -3.81 -8.13
C LYS A 125 1.67 -4.85 -8.52
N SER A 126 2.73 -4.96 -7.73
CA SER A 126 3.86 -5.85 -8.02
C SER A 126 3.68 -7.28 -7.50
N ILE A 127 2.93 -7.45 -6.41
CA ILE A 127 2.65 -8.73 -5.77
C ILE A 127 1.13 -8.84 -5.52
N PRO A 128 0.33 -9.12 -6.56
CA PRO A 128 -1.11 -9.27 -6.44
C PRO A 128 -1.59 -10.28 -5.37
N PRO A 129 -0.88 -11.39 -5.07
CA PRO A 129 -1.27 -12.30 -3.98
C PRO A 129 -1.37 -11.66 -2.59
N LEU A 130 -0.67 -10.55 -2.34
CA LEU A 130 -0.73 -9.84 -1.05
C LEU A 130 -1.94 -8.91 -0.93
N LEU A 131 -2.65 -8.65 -2.04
CA LEU A 131 -3.78 -7.72 -2.06
C LEU A 131 -4.86 -8.05 -1.01
N PRO A 132 -5.33 -9.30 -0.85
CA PRO A 132 -6.37 -9.60 0.14
C PRO A 132 -5.92 -9.33 1.58
N THR A 133 -4.66 -9.64 1.91
CA THR A 133 -4.11 -9.39 3.25
C THR A 133 -4.03 -7.89 3.52
N ILE A 134 -3.53 -7.12 2.55
CA ILE A 134 -3.40 -5.66 2.64
C ILE A 134 -4.78 -4.99 2.74
N GLN A 135 -5.74 -5.38 1.90
CA GLN A 135 -7.11 -4.86 1.95
C GLN A 135 -7.74 -5.05 3.34
N ASN A 136 -7.64 -6.26 3.90
CA ASN A 136 -8.20 -6.57 5.21
C ASN A 136 -7.55 -5.74 6.33
N GLN A 137 -6.22 -5.60 6.34
CA GLN A 137 -5.54 -4.77 7.34
C GLN A 137 -5.89 -3.29 7.18
N LEU A 138 -5.92 -2.79 5.94
CA LEU A 138 -6.21 -1.39 5.65
C LEU A 138 -7.65 -1.02 6.05
N LEU A 139 -8.63 -1.90 5.80
CA LEU A 139 -10.01 -1.70 6.26
C LEU A 139 -10.12 -1.67 7.78
N LYS A 140 -9.37 -2.54 8.49
CA LYS A 140 -9.32 -2.50 9.96
C LYS A 140 -8.76 -1.19 10.47
N CYS A 141 -7.66 -0.70 9.88
CA CYS A 141 -7.06 0.60 10.24
C CYS A 141 -8.02 1.75 9.98
N ILE A 142 -8.66 1.80 8.80
CA ILE A 142 -9.64 2.82 8.43
C ILE A 142 -10.82 2.79 9.42
N SER A 143 -11.37 1.61 9.71
CA SER A 143 -12.47 1.44 10.66
C SER A 143 -12.10 1.94 12.06
N ALA A 144 -10.90 1.62 12.56
CA ALA A 144 -10.43 2.08 13.86
C ALA A 144 -10.27 3.61 13.92
N ILE A 145 -9.75 4.23 12.86
CA ILE A 145 -9.61 5.69 12.75
C ILE A 145 -10.99 6.34 12.79
N LEU A 146 -11.90 5.91 11.92
CA LEU A 146 -13.25 6.48 11.82
C LEU A 146 -14.05 6.26 13.11
N SER A 147 -13.94 5.11 13.78
CA SER A 147 -14.66 4.84 15.03
C SER A 147 -14.16 5.71 16.20
N ARG A 148 -12.85 5.97 16.27
CA ARG A 148 -12.27 6.78 17.35
C ARG A 148 -12.66 8.26 17.23
N SER A 149 -12.70 8.81 16.02
CA SER A 149 -13.09 10.21 15.82
C SER A 149 -14.58 10.46 16.05
N HIS A 150 -15.44 9.46 15.84
CA HIS A 150 -16.86 9.52 16.20
C HIS A 150 -17.07 9.78 17.70
N HIS A 151 -16.21 9.21 18.56
CA HIS A 151 -16.29 9.40 20.00
C HIS A 151 -15.63 10.70 20.50
N SER A 152 -14.74 11.31 19.69
CA SER A 152 -14.17 12.62 19.98
C SER A 152 -15.02 13.79 19.48
N MET A 153 -16.28 13.54 19.15
CA MET A 153 -17.29 14.56 18.85
C MET A 153 -18.20 14.87 20.08
N PRO A 154 -17.70 15.14 21.31
CA PRO A 154 -18.54 15.83 22.27
C PRO A 154 -18.67 17.28 21.79
N ARG A 155 -19.93 17.73 21.61
CA ARG A 155 -20.32 19.14 21.62
C ARG A 155 -19.65 19.84 22.80
N GLN A 156 -18.47 20.41 22.63
CA GLN A 156 -17.80 21.17 23.69
C GLN A 156 -18.00 22.66 23.44
N SER A 157 -19.06 23.13 24.07
CA SER A 157 -19.14 24.42 24.76
C SER A 157 -17.78 24.96 25.18
N ALA A 158 -17.59 26.24 24.88
CA ALA A 158 -16.44 27.05 25.29
C ALA A 158 -16.05 26.79 26.76
N SER A 159 -14.80 26.39 26.97
CA SER A 159 -14.10 26.68 28.23
C SER A 159 -12.72 27.24 27.90
N VAL A 160 -12.52 28.46 28.37
CA VAL A 160 -11.26 29.20 28.34
C VAL A 160 -10.32 28.56 29.34
N SER A 161 -9.12 28.13 28.92
CA SER A 161 -7.99 28.09 29.84
C SER A 161 -6.65 28.26 29.11
N ARG A 162 -5.73 28.91 29.83
CA ARG A 162 -4.59 29.70 29.37
C ARG A 162 -3.29 28.98 29.73
N GLY A 163 -2.38 28.87 28.76
CA GLY A 163 -0.92 28.91 28.94
C GLY A 163 -0.18 27.58 29.10
N HIS A 164 0.82 27.32 28.24
CA HIS A 164 2.25 27.25 28.59
C HIS A 164 3.12 27.01 27.33
N ILE A 165 4.28 27.67 27.26
CA ILE A 165 5.30 27.59 26.20
C ILE A 165 6.29 26.48 26.58
N THR A 166 6.72 25.61 25.64
CA THR A 166 8.14 25.38 25.31
C THR A 166 8.38 24.27 24.27
N THR A 167 9.44 24.52 23.48
CA THR A 167 10.35 23.59 22.76
C THR A 167 9.90 22.94 21.45
N VAL A 168 10.42 23.55 20.38
CA VAL A 168 10.47 23.07 19.00
C VAL A 168 11.51 21.94 18.89
N THR A 169 11.04 20.71 18.66
CA THR A 169 11.77 19.68 17.92
C THR A 169 11.27 19.70 16.47
N PRO A 170 12.06 19.35 15.44
CA PRO A 170 11.56 19.21 14.08
C PRO A 170 10.70 17.94 14.03
N GLN A 171 9.43 18.10 14.41
CA GLN A 171 8.45 17.05 14.41
C GLN A 171 7.93 16.88 12.97
N VAL A 172 8.10 15.68 12.43
CA VAL A 172 7.32 15.22 11.28
C VAL A 172 5.84 15.39 11.65
N PRO A 173 4.98 15.94 10.78
CA PRO A 173 3.67 16.42 11.19
C PRO A 173 2.83 15.30 11.82
N GLU A 174 2.54 15.39 13.11
CA GLU A 174 1.40 14.68 13.68
C GLU A 174 0.17 15.13 12.90
N LEU A 175 -0.37 14.23 12.09
CA LEU A 175 -1.61 14.50 11.38
C LEU A 175 -2.68 14.76 12.45
N SER A 176 -3.32 15.92 12.38
CA SER A 176 -4.46 16.23 13.24
C SER A 176 -5.52 15.14 13.06
N CYS A 177 -6.37 14.95 14.07
CA CYS A 177 -7.41 13.91 14.02
C CYS A 177 -8.27 14.03 12.75
N SER A 178 -8.56 15.27 12.31
CA SER A 178 -9.22 15.55 11.03
C SER A 178 -8.39 15.14 9.80
N ALA A 179 -7.08 15.44 9.76
CA ALA A 179 -6.22 15.05 8.65
C ALA A 179 -6.08 13.51 8.52
N LEU A 180 -6.09 12.77 9.64
CA LEU A 180 -6.14 11.31 9.64
C LEU A 180 -7.46 10.75 9.11
N VAL A 181 -8.60 11.35 9.49
CA VAL A 181 -9.92 10.98 8.95
C VAL A 181 -9.95 11.22 7.44
N GLN A 182 -9.50 12.38 6.97
CA GLN A 182 -9.42 12.68 5.55
C GLN A 182 -8.51 11.69 4.80
N LEU A 183 -7.35 11.35 5.37
CA LEU A 183 -6.46 10.34 4.78
C LEU A 183 -7.16 8.97 4.70
N ALA A 184 -7.87 8.55 5.75
CA ALA A 184 -8.62 7.30 5.76
C ALA A 184 -9.72 7.28 4.69
N LEU A 185 -10.48 8.36 4.54
CA LEU A 185 -11.54 8.51 3.53
C LEU A 185 -10.97 8.51 2.11
N ARG A 186 -9.89 9.26 1.87
CA ARG A 186 -9.20 9.27 0.57
C ARG A 186 -8.64 7.91 0.22
N THR A 187 -8.06 7.21 1.21
CA THR A 187 -7.57 5.84 1.03
C THR A 187 -8.70 4.89 0.66
N LEU A 188 -9.85 4.97 1.35
CA LEU A 188 -11.03 4.17 1.05
C LEU A 188 -11.58 4.40 -0.37
N ALA A 189 -11.48 5.64 -0.86
CA ALA A 189 -11.96 6.00 -2.19
C ALA A 189 -11.03 5.50 -3.32
N HIS A 190 -9.72 5.57 -3.13
CA HIS A 190 -8.75 5.35 -4.22
C HIS A 190 -8.10 3.97 -4.22
N PHE A 191 -7.98 3.33 -3.04
CA PHE A 191 -7.34 2.03 -2.95
C PHE A 191 -8.25 0.93 -3.53
N ASN A 192 -7.65 -0.09 -4.13
CA ASN A 192 -8.39 -1.19 -4.73
C ASN A 192 -8.93 -2.12 -3.65
N PHE A 193 -10.22 -2.02 -3.34
CA PHE A 193 -10.95 -2.89 -2.42
C PHE A 193 -11.96 -3.82 -3.11
N LYS A 194 -11.77 -4.12 -4.42
CA LYS A 194 -12.64 -5.06 -5.13
C LYS A 194 -12.71 -6.40 -4.39
N GLY A 195 -13.92 -6.92 -4.21
CA GLY A 195 -14.20 -8.14 -3.44
C GLY A 195 -14.72 -7.89 -2.02
N HIS A 196 -14.69 -6.65 -1.53
CA HIS A 196 -15.30 -6.27 -0.25
C HIS A 196 -16.64 -5.55 -0.44
N ASP A 197 -17.59 -5.80 0.47
CA ASP A 197 -18.84 -5.03 0.54
C ASP A 197 -18.59 -3.70 1.25
N LEU A 198 -18.25 -2.69 0.47
CA LEU A 198 -17.98 -1.35 0.98
C LEU A 198 -19.23 -0.47 1.12
N LEU A 199 -20.38 -0.87 0.57
CA LEU A 199 -21.59 -0.07 0.66
C LEU A 199 -22.19 -0.12 2.06
N VAL A 200 -22.20 -1.30 2.68
CA VAL A 200 -22.60 -1.46 4.08
C VAL A 200 -21.63 -0.68 4.98
N PHE A 201 -20.33 -0.87 4.77
CA PHE A 201 -19.29 -0.15 5.51
C PHE A 201 -19.46 1.38 5.43
N ALA A 202 -19.72 1.92 4.23
CA ALA A 202 -19.90 3.34 4.03
C ALA A 202 -21.11 3.88 4.79
N ARG A 203 -22.24 3.16 4.75
CA ARG A 203 -23.46 3.54 5.47
C ARG A 203 -23.24 3.62 6.97
N GLU A 204 -22.49 2.67 7.53
CA GLU A 204 -22.29 2.57 8.97
C GLU A 204 -21.19 3.50 9.50
N SER A 205 -20.08 3.63 8.75
CA SER A 205 -18.86 4.28 9.26
C SER A 205 -18.53 5.63 8.62
N VAL A 206 -19.01 5.89 7.40
CA VAL A 206 -18.59 7.05 6.58
C VAL A 206 -19.67 8.14 6.54
N VAL A 207 -20.95 7.77 6.44
CA VAL A 207 -22.08 8.73 6.29
C VAL A 207 -22.13 9.78 7.40
N VAL A 208 -21.75 9.43 8.63
CA VAL A 208 -21.75 10.35 9.78
C VAL A 208 -20.84 11.57 9.56
N TYR A 209 -19.79 11.45 8.75
CA TYR A 209 -18.89 12.57 8.43
C TYR A 209 -19.42 13.51 7.35
N LEU A 210 -20.60 13.26 6.75
CA LEU A 210 -21.23 14.22 5.84
C LEU A 210 -21.65 15.51 6.55
N GLU A 211 -21.87 15.43 7.86
CA GLU A 211 -22.23 16.54 8.74
C GLU A 211 -21.03 17.05 9.56
N ASP A 212 -19.80 16.66 9.21
CA ASP A 212 -18.59 17.14 9.90
C ASP A 212 -18.46 18.67 9.80
N GLU A 213 -17.93 19.33 10.83
CA GLU A 213 -17.76 20.79 10.85
C GLU A 213 -16.79 21.27 9.74
N ASP A 214 -15.75 20.48 9.47
CA ASP A 214 -14.74 20.78 8.47
C ASP A 214 -15.25 20.51 7.04
N GLY A 215 -15.26 21.56 6.22
CA GLY A 215 -15.71 21.49 4.83
C GLY A 215 -14.85 20.58 3.95
N ALA A 216 -13.55 20.46 4.25
CA ALA A 216 -12.66 19.57 3.50
C ALA A 216 -12.99 18.09 3.77
N THR A 217 -13.28 17.74 5.02
CA THR A 217 -13.74 16.40 5.43
C THR A 217 -15.07 16.07 4.74
N ARG A 218 -16.08 16.96 4.78
CA ARG A 218 -17.36 16.74 4.07
C ARG A 218 -17.16 16.48 2.57
N LYS A 219 -16.25 17.22 1.92
CA LYS A 219 -15.91 17.02 0.51
C LYS A 219 -15.30 15.63 0.26
N ASP A 220 -14.32 15.22 1.07
CA ASP A 220 -13.66 13.92 0.93
C ASP A 220 -14.65 12.76 1.15
N VAL A 221 -15.59 12.90 2.10
CA VAL A 221 -16.67 11.92 2.32
C VAL A 221 -17.58 11.80 1.10
N ALA A 222 -18.04 12.93 0.55
CA ALA A 222 -18.92 12.92 -0.61
C ALA A 222 -18.25 12.23 -1.81
N LEU A 223 -16.98 12.56 -2.08
CA LEU A 223 -16.19 11.91 -3.13
C LEU A 223 -15.99 10.42 -2.86
N CYS A 224 -15.70 10.04 -1.61
CA CYS A 224 -15.57 8.65 -1.20
C CYS A 224 -16.87 7.87 -1.49
N CYS A 225 -18.02 8.37 -1.03
CA CYS A 225 -19.32 7.74 -1.28
C CYS A 225 -19.61 7.58 -2.78
N CYS A 226 -19.38 8.61 -3.59
CA CYS A 226 -19.55 8.52 -5.05
C CYS A 226 -18.67 7.41 -5.65
N LYS A 227 -17.40 7.31 -5.22
CA LYS A 227 -16.46 6.34 -5.77
C LYS A 227 -16.80 4.90 -5.35
N LEU A 228 -17.25 4.71 -4.12
CA LEU A 228 -17.72 3.40 -3.63
C LEU A 228 -18.94 2.92 -4.42
N VAL A 229 -19.87 3.82 -4.73
CA VAL A 229 -21.03 3.51 -5.55
C VAL A 229 -20.62 3.14 -6.99
N GLU A 230 -19.73 3.92 -7.61
CA GLU A 230 -19.17 3.63 -8.95
C GLU A 230 -18.50 2.25 -9.01
N ASN A 231 -17.65 1.95 -8.01
CA ASN A 231 -16.97 0.66 -7.91
C ASN A 231 -17.96 -0.51 -7.75
N SER A 232 -19.06 -0.28 -7.02
CA SER A 232 -20.11 -1.29 -6.82
C SER A 232 -20.83 -1.63 -8.13
N PHE A 233 -21.12 -0.63 -8.97
CA PHE A 233 -21.73 -0.85 -10.28
C PHE A 233 -20.78 -1.57 -11.25
N SER A 234 -19.48 -1.24 -11.24
CA SER A 234 -18.47 -1.93 -12.05
C SER A 234 -18.43 -3.44 -11.77
N VAL A 235 -18.56 -3.84 -10.50
CA VAL A 235 -18.63 -5.25 -10.10
C VAL A 235 -19.89 -5.92 -10.67
N ILE A 236 -21.05 -5.26 -10.60
CA ILE A 236 -22.33 -5.80 -11.08
C ILE A 236 -22.34 -5.97 -12.61
N SER A 237 -21.77 -5.03 -13.37
CA SER A 237 -21.65 -5.16 -14.82
C SER A 237 -20.75 -6.33 -15.24
N SER A 238 -19.69 -6.62 -14.47
CA SER A 238 -18.78 -7.74 -14.78
C SER A 238 -19.37 -9.12 -14.46
N THR A 239 -20.29 -9.22 -13.48
CA THR A 239 -20.96 -10.47 -13.14
C THR A 239 -22.11 -10.79 -14.09
N GLN A 240 -22.84 -9.79 -14.60
CA GLN A 240 -23.89 -10.01 -15.61
C GLN A 240 -23.33 -10.53 -16.95
N PHE A 241 -22.18 -10.03 -17.40
CA PHE A 241 -21.54 -10.54 -18.63
C PHE A 241 -20.99 -11.98 -18.48
N SER A 242 -20.66 -12.40 -17.26
CA SER A 242 -20.17 -13.76 -16.96
C SER A 242 -21.31 -14.77 -16.85
N LEU A 243 -22.43 -14.39 -16.23
CA LEU A 243 -23.64 -15.24 -16.14
C LEU A 243 -24.36 -15.41 -17.49
N SER A 244 -24.28 -14.41 -18.37
CA SER A 244 -24.89 -14.45 -19.71
C SER A 244 -24.26 -15.51 -20.64
N ARG A 245 -23.05 -15.99 -20.33
CA ARG A 245 -22.33 -16.95 -21.19
C ARG A 245 -22.60 -18.43 -20.88
N ILE A 246 -23.29 -18.75 -19.78
CA ILE A 246 -23.46 -20.15 -19.33
C ILE A 246 -24.79 -20.78 -19.79
N ASN A 247 -25.76 -20.00 -20.27
CA ASN A 247 -27.10 -20.53 -20.60
C ASN A 247 -27.45 -20.67 -22.11
N CYS A 248 -26.47 -20.71 -23.01
CA CYS A 248 -26.72 -20.94 -24.44
C CYS A 248 -26.12 -22.25 -24.97
N ALA A 249 -26.36 -23.37 -24.28
CA ALA A 249 -26.30 -24.70 -24.90
C ALA A 249 -27.65 -24.99 -25.58
N SER A 250 -27.76 -24.51 -26.81
CA SER A 250 -28.93 -24.58 -27.69
C SER A 250 -29.43 -26.02 -27.95
N GLY A 251 -30.63 -26.33 -27.47
CA GLY A 251 -31.45 -27.45 -27.96
C GLY A 251 -32.02 -27.15 -29.35
N LYS A 252 -31.46 -27.76 -30.40
CA LYS A 252 -32.01 -27.74 -31.76
C LYS A 252 -33.15 -28.77 -31.89
N ARG A 253 -34.41 -28.34 -31.75
CA ARG A 253 -35.56 -29.04 -32.36
C ARG A 253 -35.74 -28.54 -33.79
N ARG A 254 -35.35 -29.36 -34.79
CA ARG A 254 -35.67 -29.14 -36.21
C ARG A 254 -37.13 -29.51 -36.45
N ARG A 255 -37.96 -28.54 -36.86
CA ARG A 255 -39.24 -28.77 -37.53
C ARG A 255 -39.00 -28.77 -39.05
N ARG A 256 -39.44 -29.83 -39.73
CA ARG A 256 -39.48 -29.93 -41.21
C ARG A 256 -40.96 -29.83 -41.59
N LEU A 257 -41.30 -28.84 -42.41
CA LEU A 257 -42.61 -28.70 -43.06
C LEU A 257 -42.52 -29.29 -44.47
N VAL A 258 -43.60 -29.95 -44.85
CA VAL A 258 -43.90 -30.59 -46.14
C VAL A 258 -44.29 -29.53 -47.16
N GLU A 259 -43.90 -29.70 -48.42
CA GLU A 259 -44.71 -29.25 -49.56
C GLU A 259 -44.51 -30.17 -50.76
N GLU A 260 -45.64 -30.58 -51.36
CA GLU A 260 -45.76 -31.36 -52.60
C GLU A 260 -45.34 -30.53 -53.83
N VAL A 261 -44.70 -31.17 -54.81
CA VAL A 261 -45.23 -31.58 -56.15
C VAL A 261 -44.10 -32.32 -56.88
#